data_AF-A0A2T0TBI3-F1
#
_entry.id   AF-A0A2T0TBI3-F1
#
_cell.length_a   1.000
_cell.length_b   1.000
_cell.length_c   1.000
_cell.angle_alpha   90.00
_cell.angle_beta   90.00
_cell.angle_gamma   90.00
#
_symmetry.space_group_name_H-M   'P 1'
#
loop_
_entity.id
_entity.type
_entity.pdbx_description
1 polymer ?
#
loop_
_entity_poly.entity_id
_entity_poly.type
_entity_poly.pdbx_seq_one_letter_code
_entity_poly.pdbx_strand_id
1 'polypeptide(L)'
;MMFMRVFHTLTWVVTLLELTVACRNPIDGVALRTKAPITTGIIAIRLHDPAGNPLPTSSRVTLAGPDADKIVTTHGTTKYSVDAEGLLCLAVLPSLAPSSKEPIQFTLVIEADGYLTIVQPITVTSRNRLTRTLRWIDLARPPRTLAAGRITKHAGADGATSEPVALLTPSPPRSTDKASVLLEPGTRLLDRDGKPVAGAVTLTTVYTNAREPATSQVPGGGRLFSVKSRDGRINPDPLRVLSMAGSVTLESYSSAYQLAYSSSLPIVCYMDLNPATINAQTGRPIQPGDSIPLYSYDAVTRQWQPEKAGIVTRSLVGRLEYQVSVDRFLTYVAAWTAPACDNDPVASVSRRPAN
;
A
#
# COMPACT_ATOMS: atom_id res chain seq x y z
N MET A 1 -12.77 89.56 -26.22
CA MET A 1 -12.87 88.39 -27.11
C MET A 1 -11.51 87.71 -27.30
N MET A 2 -10.83 87.34 -26.20
CA MET A 2 -9.44 86.80 -26.25
C MET A 2 -9.17 85.67 -25.22
N PHE A 3 -10.10 85.39 -24.30
CA PHE A 3 -9.93 84.37 -23.26
C PHE A 3 -10.43 82.97 -23.64
N MET A 4 -11.11 82.80 -24.77
CA MET A 4 -11.77 81.53 -25.14
C MET A 4 -11.00 80.68 -26.16
N ARG A 5 -9.82 81.11 -26.60
CA ARG A 5 -8.96 80.35 -27.54
C ARG A 5 -7.81 79.60 -26.88
N VAL A 6 -7.44 79.94 -25.64
CA VAL A 6 -6.34 79.29 -24.91
C VAL A 6 -6.80 78.04 -24.16
N PHE A 7 -8.09 77.97 -23.79
CA PHE A 7 -8.62 76.81 -23.07
C PHE A 7 -8.74 75.56 -23.96
N HIS A 8 -9.07 75.72 -25.25
CA HIS A 8 -9.20 74.60 -26.18
C HIS A 8 -7.86 73.98 -26.58
N THR A 9 -6.78 74.76 -26.71
CA THR A 9 -5.45 74.23 -27.01
C THR A 9 -4.84 73.50 -25.82
N LEU A 10 -5.15 73.89 -24.59
CA LEU A 10 -4.68 73.20 -23.38
C LEU A 10 -5.40 71.87 -23.15
N THR A 11 -6.70 71.75 -23.50
CA THR A 11 -7.43 70.47 -23.37
C THR A 11 -6.90 69.41 -24.35
N TRP A 12 -6.56 69.81 -25.58
CA TRP A 12 -6.02 68.86 -26.57
C TRP A 12 -4.63 68.32 -26.22
N VAL A 13 -3.78 69.09 -25.53
CA VAL A 13 -2.45 68.63 -25.09
C VAL A 13 -2.54 67.69 -23.89
N VAL A 14 -3.47 67.91 -22.95
CA VAL A 14 -3.68 67.01 -21.80
C VAL A 14 -4.33 65.69 -22.23
N THR A 15 -5.25 65.70 -23.20
CA THR A 15 -5.87 64.46 -23.72
C THR A 15 -4.92 63.62 -24.57
N LEU A 16 -3.94 64.24 -25.23
CA LEU A 16 -2.91 63.52 -26.00
C LEU A 16 -1.81 62.91 -25.11
N LEU A 17 -1.59 63.44 -23.90
CA LEU A 17 -0.62 62.90 -22.95
C LEU A 17 -1.12 61.64 -22.24
N GLU A 18 -2.44 61.52 -21.99
CA GLU A 18 -3.02 60.32 -21.37
C GLU A 18 -3.10 59.10 -22.32
N LEU A 19 -3.13 59.32 -23.64
CA LEU A 19 -3.07 58.24 -24.64
C LEU A 19 -1.69 57.57 -24.76
N THR A 20 -0.63 58.19 -24.23
CA THR A 20 0.73 57.59 -24.24
C THR A 20 1.02 56.70 -23.02
N VAL A 21 0.22 56.82 -21.96
CA VAL A 21 0.33 55.97 -20.77
C VAL A 21 -0.50 54.68 -20.92
N ALA A 22 -1.54 54.71 -21.77
CA ALA A 22 -2.40 53.56 -22.06
C ALA A 22 -1.74 52.46 -22.93
N CYS A 23 -0.53 52.68 -23.45
CA CYS A 23 0.23 51.73 -24.27
C CYS A 23 1.41 51.07 -23.53
N ARG A 24 1.51 51.21 -22.20
CA ARG A 24 2.43 50.36 -21.43
C ARG A 24 1.74 49.04 -21.12
N ASN A 25 2.31 47.94 -21.58
CA ASN A 25 1.84 46.61 -21.27
C ASN A 25 1.82 46.45 -19.74
N PRO A 26 0.67 46.21 -19.09
CA PRO A 26 0.57 46.18 -17.62
C PRO A 26 1.38 45.04 -16.96
N ILE A 27 1.99 44.17 -17.76
CA ILE A 27 2.88 43.08 -17.33
C ILE A 27 4.35 43.30 -17.72
N ASP A 28 4.72 44.44 -18.32
CA ASP A 28 6.13 44.76 -18.58
C ASP A 28 6.88 44.90 -17.24
N GLY A 29 7.86 44.02 -17.03
CA GLY A 29 8.62 43.92 -15.78
C GLY A 29 8.08 42.90 -14.77
N VAL A 30 6.94 42.25 -15.03
CA VAL A 30 6.43 41.16 -14.19
C VAL A 30 7.14 39.85 -14.55
N ALA A 31 8.22 39.54 -13.82
CA ALA A 31 8.85 38.23 -13.90
C ALA A 31 8.07 37.21 -13.05
N LEU A 32 7.27 36.35 -13.68
CA LEU A 32 6.64 35.19 -13.04
C LEU A 32 7.73 34.18 -12.65
N ARG A 33 8.27 34.31 -11.44
CA ARG A 33 9.21 33.34 -10.86
C ARG A 33 8.42 32.14 -10.33
N THR A 34 8.00 31.25 -11.21
CA THR A 34 7.50 29.94 -10.79
C THR A 34 8.67 29.06 -10.37
N LYS A 35 8.66 28.55 -9.14
CA LYS A 35 9.64 27.57 -8.68
C LYS A 35 9.58 26.34 -9.60
N ALA A 36 10.70 25.98 -10.22
CA ALA A 36 10.77 24.80 -11.06
C ALA A 36 10.38 23.55 -10.25
N PRO A 37 9.59 22.63 -10.82
CA PRO A 37 9.22 21.41 -10.13
C PRO A 37 10.46 20.55 -9.88
N ILE A 38 10.45 19.82 -8.77
CA ILE A 38 11.46 18.81 -8.47
C ILE A 38 11.24 17.64 -9.43
N THR A 39 12.31 17.18 -10.09
CA THR A 39 12.26 16.12 -11.11
C THR A 39 13.02 14.84 -10.74
N THR A 40 13.79 14.85 -9.65
CA THR A 40 14.56 13.71 -9.14
C THR A 40 14.10 13.29 -7.74
N GLY A 41 14.35 12.04 -7.35
CA GLY A 41 13.93 11.53 -6.04
C GLY A 41 12.40 11.47 -5.89
N ILE A 42 11.71 11.28 -7.01
CA ILE A 42 10.24 11.29 -7.08
C ILE A 42 9.69 9.99 -6.51
N ILE A 43 8.69 10.11 -5.64
CA ILE A 43 7.95 9.00 -5.06
C ILE A 43 6.50 9.16 -5.52
N ALA A 44 6.08 8.29 -6.43
CA ALA A 44 4.74 8.29 -6.98
C ALA A 44 3.92 7.17 -6.37
N ILE A 45 2.84 7.54 -5.68
CA ILE A 45 1.89 6.63 -5.07
C ILE A 45 0.63 6.63 -5.92
N ARG A 46 0.26 5.47 -6.44
CA ARG A 46 -0.95 5.26 -7.23
C ARG A 46 -1.95 4.48 -6.40
N LEU A 47 -3.07 5.10 -6.09
CA LEU A 47 -4.17 4.51 -5.36
C LEU A 47 -5.20 3.98 -6.35
N HIS A 48 -5.82 2.87 -6.00
CA HIS A 48 -6.99 2.38 -6.69
C HIS A 48 -7.87 1.63 -5.70
N ASP A 49 -9.18 1.70 -5.92
CA ASP A 49 -10.12 0.81 -5.24
C ASP A 49 -10.13 -0.55 -5.97
N PRO A 50 -9.89 -1.67 -5.27
CA PRO A 50 -9.80 -2.98 -5.91
C PRO A 50 -11.14 -3.52 -6.44
N ALA A 51 -12.28 -2.93 -6.08
CA ALA A 51 -13.60 -3.20 -6.65
C ALA A 51 -13.95 -2.26 -7.81
N GLY A 52 -13.08 -1.28 -8.11
CA GLY A 52 -13.32 -0.27 -9.14
C GLY A 52 -14.29 0.82 -8.72
N ASN A 53 -14.54 1.00 -7.41
CA ASN A 53 -15.32 2.15 -6.94
C ASN A 53 -14.55 3.46 -7.20
N PRO A 54 -15.26 4.60 -7.36
CA PRO A 54 -14.62 5.91 -7.31
C PRO A 54 -13.82 6.08 -6.02
N LEU A 55 -12.65 6.71 -6.11
CA LEU A 55 -11.84 7.06 -4.94
C LEU A 55 -12.51 8.20 -4.14
N PRO A 56 -12.22 8.32 -2.83
CA PRO A 56 -12.82 9.36 -2.00
C PRO A 56 -12.36 10.75 -2.45
N THR A 57 -13.30 11.70 -2.49
CA THR A 57 -13.03 13.09 -2.90
C THR A 57 -12.28 13.90 -1.84
N SER A 58 -12.31 13.46 -0.59
CA SER A 58 -11.61 14.07 0.53
C SER A 58 -10.73 13.04 1.22
N SER A 59 -9.47 13.41 1.42
CA SER A 59 -8.51 12.56 2.11
C SER A 59 -7.51 13.38 2.92
N ARG A 60 -6.98 12.76 3.96
CA ARG A 60 -5.86 13.30 4.74
C ARG A 60 -4.63 12.48 4.43
N VAL A 61 -3.56 13.18 4.05
CA VAL A 61 -2.24 12.59 3.85
C VAL A 61 -1.32 13.09 4.96
N THR A 62 -0.76 12.16 5.72
CA THR A 62 0.19 12.42 6.80
C THR A 62 1.49 11.65 6.53
N LEU A 63 2.63 12.27 6.78
CA LEU A 63 3.93 11.60 6.78
C LEU A 63 4.41 11.49 8.22
N ALA A 64 4.82 10.28 8.63
CA ALA A 64 5.33 9.99 9.97
C ALA A 64 6.71 9.31 9.90
N GLY A 65 7.38 9.19 11.04
CA GLY A 65 8.70 8.58 11.13
C GLY A 65 9.87 9.57 11.06
N PRO A 66 11.11 9.08 11.16
CA PRO A 66 12.29 9.89 11.45
C PRO A 66 12.68 10.86 10.33
N ASP A 67 12.36 10.54 9.07
CA ASP A 67 12.73 11.36 7.91
C ASP A 67 11.52 12.00 7.21
N ALA A 68 10.36 12.09 7.87
CA ALA A 68 9.15 12.64 7.27
C ALA A 68 9.31 14.11 6.83
N ASP A 69 10.10 14.89 7.58
CA ASP A 69 10.44 16.29 7.30
C ASP A 69 11.34 16.48 6.07
N LYS A 70 11.98 15.40 5.60
CA LYS A 70 12.81 15.38 4.39
C LYS A 70 12.02 15.19 3.10
N ILE A 71 10.69 15.04 3.20
CA ILE A 71 9.79 14.78 2.08
C ILE A 71 8.89 15.98 1.82
N VAL A 72 8.79 16.37 0.55
CA VAL A 72 7.94 17.47 0.06
C VAL A 72 7.11 17.01 -1.13
N THR A 73 6.17 17.83 -1.58
CA THR A 73 5.55 17.65 -2.90
C THR A 73 6.55 17.94 -4.02
N THR A 74 6.24 17.58 -5.25
CA THR A 74 7.05 17.95 -6.43
C THR A 74 7.15 19.46 -6.65
N HIS A 75 6.28 20.25 -6.03
CA HIS A 75 6.35 21.72 -5.99
C HIS A 75 7.15 22.26 -4.79
N GLY A 76 7.68 21.37 -3.94
CA GLY A 76 8.49 21.72 -2.78
C GLY A 76 7.70 22.28 -1.61
N THR A 77 6.45 21.82 -1.42
CA THR A 77 5.58 22.19 -0.28
C THR A 77 5.31 21.00 0.63
N THR A 78 4.73 21.22 1.81
CA THR A 78 4.30 20.15 2.74
C THR A 78 2.78 19.96 2.75
N LYS A 79 2.07 20.50 1.77
CA LYS A 79 0.63 20.29 1.58
C LYS A 79 0.42 19.10 0.66
N TYR A 80 0.30 17.93 1.25
CA TYR A 80 0.12 16.68 0.52
C TYR A 80 -1.36 16.45 0.19
N SER A 81 -1.64 16.00 -1.03
CA SER A 81 -2.99 15.65 -1.47
C SER A 81 -2.91 14.54 -2.52
N VAL A 82 -3.89 13.64 -2.50
CA VAL A 82 -4.16 12.71 -3.60
C VAL A 82 -5.02 13.45 -4.63
N ASP A 83 -4.69 13.36 -5.92
CA ASP A 83 -5.52 13.91 -6.99
C ASP A 83 -6.74 13.00 -7.31
N ALA A 84 -7.59 13.46 -8.23
CA ALA A 84 -8.81 12.76 -8.61
C ALA A 84 -8.54 11.41 -9.29
N GLU A 85 -7.37 11.26 -9.90
CA GLU A 85 -6.90 10.03 -10.55
C GLU A 85 -6.23 9.07 -9.56
N GLY A 86 -6.17 9.42 -8.27
CA GLY A 86 -5.57 8.58 -7.23
C GLY A 86 -4.06 8.68 -7.14
N LEU A 87 -3.44 9.72 -7.69
CA LEU A 87 -2.00 9.92 -7.69
C LEU A 87 -1.58 10.90 -6.59
N LEU A 88 -0.60 10.49 -5.79
CA LEU A 88 0.13 11.34 -4.86
C LEU A 88 1.60 11.38 -5.29
N CYS A 89 2.09 12.58 -5.60
CA CYS A 89 3.47 12.81 -6.00
C CYS A 89 4.25 13.51 -4.90
N LEU A 90 5.19 12.78 -4.31
CA LEU A 90 6.15 13.27 -3.33
C LEU A 90 7.55 13.34 -3.95
N ALA A 91 8.45 14.05 -3.28
CA ALA A 91 9.84 14.15 -3.65
C ALA A 91 10.70 14.25 -2.38
N VAL A 92 11.88 13.65 -2.44
CA VAL A 92 12.94 13.93 -1.47
C VAL A 92 13.42 15.36 -1.65
N LEU A 93 13.72 16.08 -0.55
CA LEU A 93 14.34 17.40 -0.61
C LEU A 93 15.57 17.40 -1.55
N PRO A 94 15.68 18.34 -2.50
CA PRO A 94 16.75 18.31 -3.50
C PRO A 94 18.18 18.44 -2.95
N SER A 95 18.34 18.88 -1.70
CA SER A 95 19.63 18.96 -1.01
C SER A 95 20.14 17.61 -0.48
N LEU A 96 19.31 16.57 -0.48
CA LEU A 96 19.64 15.26 0.09
C LEU A 96 19.98 14.23 -0.98
N ALA A 97 20.88 13.30 -0.68
CA ALA A 97 21.29 12.23 -1.59
C ALA A 97 21.08 10.86 -0.92
N PRO A 98 19.87 10.26 -1.01
CA PRO A 98 19.60 8.97 -0.39
C PRO A 98 20.50 7.88 -0.97
N SER A 99 20.94 6.96 -0.12
CA SER A 99 21.76 5.81 -0.49
C SER A 99 21.32 4.55 0.25
N SER A 100 21.93 3.39 -0.04
CA SER A 100 21.72 2.19 0.77
C SER A 100 22.32 2.28 2.17
N LYS A 101 23.35 3.13 2.37
CA LYS A 101 24.00 3.36 3.67
C LYS A 101 23.29 4.43 4.49
N GLU A 102 22.66 5.38 3.81
CA GLU A 102 21.89 6.48 4.40
C GLU A 102 20.54 6.57 3.66
N PRO A 103 19.62 5.63 3.94
CA PRO A 103 18.29 5.65 3.35
C PRO A 103 17.45 6.75 3.97
N ILE A 104 16.47 7.24 3.23
CA ILE A 104 15.38 8.05 3.78
C ILE A 104 14.21 7.13 4.11
N GLN A 105 13.73 7.18 5.35
CA GLN A 105 12.69 6.31 5.90
C GLN A 105 11.54 7.11 6.52
N PHE A 106 10.34 6.90 5.99
CA PHE A 106 9.12 7.50 6.50
C PHE A 106 7.93 6.57 6.26
N THR A 107 6.84 6.83 6.98
CA THR A 107 5.56 6.15 6.81
C THR A 107 4.58 7.11 6.16
N LEU A 108 4.03 6.70 5.02
CA LEU A 108 2.92 7.38 4.36
C LEU A 108 1.61 6.89 4.97
N VAL A 109 0.80 7.84 5.44
CA VAL A 109 -0.54 7.57 5.96
C VAL A 109 -1.56 8.26 5.10
N ILE A 110 -2.58 7.52 4.65
CA ILE A 110 -3.71 8.08 3.90
C ILE A 110 -5.02 7.62 4.55
N GLU A 111 -5.83 8.60 4.94
CA GLU A 111 -7.10 8.41 5.62
C GLU A 111 -8.24 9.05 4.83
N ALA A 112 -9.37 8.35 4.76
CA ALA A 112 -10.64 8.85 4.25
C ALA A 112 -11.78 8.12 4.96
N ASP A 113 -12.91 8.81 5.13
CA ASP A 113 -14.08 8.23 5.77
C ASP A 113 -14.61 7.05 4.95
N GLY A 114 -14.90 5.94 5.64
CA GLY A 114 -15.40 4.71 5.00
C GLY A 114 -14.34 3.84 4.33
N TYR A 115 -13.07 4.26 4.29
CA TYR A 115 -11.98 3.47 3.72
C TYR A 115 -11.04 2.90 4.79
N LEU A 116 -10.40 1.78 4.46
CA LEU A 116 -9.29 1.27 5.27
C LEU A 116 -8.12 2.26 5.19
N THR A 117 -7.61 2.68 6.35
CA THR A 117 -6.40 3.54 6.44
C THR A 117 -5.22 2.84 5.78
N ILE A 118 -4.50 3.56 4.92
CA ILE A 118 -3.24 3.09 4.36
C ILE A 118 -2.12 3.54 5.31
N VAL A 119 -1.30 2.61 5.79
CA VAL A 119 -0.08 2.91 6.57
C VAL A 119 1.12 2.27 5.88
N GLN A 120 1.65 2.93 4.85
CA GLN A 120 2.68 2.38 3.99
C GLN A 120 4.08 2.86 4.41
N PRO A 121 4.96 2.00 4.93
CA PRO A 121 6.37 2.36 5.12
C PRO A 121 7.07 2.51 3.76
N ILE A 122 7.90 3.54 3.63
CA ILE A 122 8.63 3.87 2.41
C ILE A 122 10.11 4.05 2.74
N THR A 123 10.96 3.34 1.98
CA THR A 123 12.41 3.46 2.04
C THR A 123 12.94 3.93 0.68
N VAL A 124 13.67 5.04 0.67
CA VAL A 124 14.30 5.61 -0.52
C VAL A 124 15.81 5.50 -0.39
N THR A 125 16.45 4.83 -1.35
CA THR A 125 17.91 4.55 -1.35
C THR A 125 18.64 5.13 -2.55
N SER A 126 17.96 5.91 -3.40
CA SER A 126 18.56 6.61 -4.54
C SER A 126 17.66 7.76 -4.99
N ARG A 127 18.14 8.59 -5.92
CA ARG A 127 17.33 9.63 -6.58
C ARG A 127 16.47 9.11 -7.74
N ASN A 128 16.44 7.81 -7.99
CA ASN A 128 15.57 7.24 -9.02
C ASN A 128 14.11 7.37 -8.62
N ARG A 129 13.23 7.40 -9.63
CA ARG A 129 11.79 7.41 -9.40
C ARG A 129 11.37 6.11 -8.70
N LEU A 130 10.74 6.26 -7.54
CA LEU A 130 10.05 5.18 -6.85
C LEU A 130 8.57 5.23 -7.19
N THR A 131 8.00 4.12 -7.66
CA THR A 131 6.54 4.00 -7.84
C THR A 131 5.99 2.92 -6.91
N ARG A 132 4.85 3.21 -6.30
CA ARG A 132 4.05 2.27 -5.50
C ARG A 132 2.61 2.32 -5.96
N THR A 133 2.01 1.15 -6.10
CA THR A 133 0.57 1.03 -6.33
C THR A 133 -0.02 0.41 -5.08
N LEU A 134 -0.93 1.13 -4.43
CA LEU A 134 -1.58 0.72 -3.20
C LEU A 134 -3.07 0.55 -3.45
N ARG A 135 -3.66 -0.41 -2.76
CA ARG A 135 -5.11 -0.63 -2.76
C ARG A 135 -5.73 0.22 -1.66
N TRP A 136 -6.80 0.92 -1.97
CA TRP A 136 -7.57 1.67 -0.99
C TRP A 136 -8.97 1.07 -0.90
N ILE A 137 -9.22 0.32 0.17
CA ILE A 137 -10.40 -0.55 0.27
C ILE A 137 -11.57 0.23 0.85
N ASP A 138 -12.64 0.43 0.06
CA ASP A 138 -13.96 0.83 0.56
C ASP A 138 -14.50 -0.28 1.49
N LEU A 139 -14.70 0.04 2.76
CA LEU A 139 -15.14 -0.92 3.78
C LEU A 139 -16.61 -1.32 3.62
N ALA A 140 -17.43 -0.47 2.99
CA ALA A 140 -18.83 -0.75 2.73
C ALA A 140 -19.01 -1.58 1.45
N ARG A 141 -18.10 -1.42 0.47
CA ARG A 141 -18.17 -2.09 -0.84
C ARG A 141 -16.82 -2.71 -1.27
N PRO A 142 -16.22 -3.61 -0.47
CA PRO A 142 -15.02 -4.32 -0.89
C PRO A 142 -15.34 -5.30 -2.05
N PRO A 143 -14.34 -5.71 -2.84
CA PRO A 143 -14.49 -6.84 -3.77
C PRO A 143 -15.00 -8.09 -3.06
N ARG A 144 -15.70 -8.99 -3.78
CA ARG A 144 -16.19 -10.26 -3.21
C ARG A 144 -15.08 -11.14 -2.65
N THR A 145 -13.88 -10.99 -3.19
CA THR A 145 -12.67 -11.70 -2.79
C THR A 145 -12.01 -11.11 -1.54
N LEU A 146 -12.40 -9.91 -1.08
CA LEU A 146 -11.74 -9.21 0.03
C LEU A 146 -12.68 -8.96 1.21
N ALA A 147 -12.13 -9.10 2.41
CA ALA A 147 -12.73 -8.65 3.65
C ALA A 147 -11.67 -7.91 4.48
N ALA A 148 -11.99 -6.74 4.99
CA ALA A 148 -11.06 -5.95 5.81
C ALA A 148 -11.68 -5.63 7.16
N GLY A 149 -10.89 -5.84 8.23
CA GLY A 149 -11.29 -5.54 9.60
C GLY A 149 -10.22 -4.71 10.30
N ARG A 150 -10.63 -3.95 11.30
CA ARG A 150 -9.72 -3.25 12.21
C ARG A 150 -10.27 -3.23 13.63
N ILE A 151 -9.36 -3.21 14.60
CA ILE A 151 -9.68 -3.00 16.01
C ILE A 151 -8.57 -2.17 16.65
N THR A 152 -8.94 -1.26 17.54
CA THR A 152 -7.98 -0.50 18.35
C THR A 152 -8.00 -1.06 19.77
N LYS A 153 -6.81 -1.35 20.29
CA LYS A 153 -6.56 -1.83 21.65
C LYS A 153 -5.46 -1.00 22.30
N HIS A 154 -5.30 -1.17 23.60
CA HIS A 154 -4.21 -0.53 24.33
C HIS A 154 -3.05 -1.51 24.52
N ALA A 155 -1.84 -1.02 24.31
CA ALA A 155 -0.60 -1.69 24.67
C ALA A 155 0.16 -0.84 25.70
N GLY A 156 0.70 -1.49 26.73
CA GLY A 156 1.51 -0.84 27.76
C GLY A 156 2.80 -0.24 27.21
N ALA A 157 3.56 0.46 28.08
CA ALA A 157 4.82 1.09 27.68
C ALA A 157 5.89 0.10 27.18
N ASP A 158 5.81 -1.17 27.59
CA ASP A 158 6.64 -2.27 27.11
C ASP A 158 6.08 -2.95 25.84
N GLY A 159 4.99 -2.41 25.27
CA GLY A 159 4.32 -2.92 24.08
C GLY A 159 3.40 -4.10 24.35
N ALA A 160 3.21 -4.51 25.61
CA ALA A 160 2.36 -5.64 25.95
C ALA A 160 0.87 -5.29 25.88
N THR A 161 0.08 -6.15 25.23
CA THR A 161 -1.38 -6.10 25.26
C THR A 161 -1.90 -6.61 26.61
N SER A 162 -2.86 -5.90 27.22
CA SER A 162 -3.41 -6.30 28.54
C SER A 162 -4.58 -7.29 28.45
N GLU A 163 -5.23 -7.35 27.29
CA GLU A 163 -6.40 -8.17 27.01
C GLU A 163 -6.14 -9.05 25.78
N PRO A 164 -6.89 -10.16 25.61
CA PRO A 164 -6.84 -10.89 24.36
C PRO A 164 -7.32 -9.98 23.22
N VAL A 165 -6.61 -10.02 22.09
CA VAL A 165 -7.02 -9.30 20.88
C VAL A 165 -7.59 -10.33 19.92
N ALA A 166 -8.91 -10.27 19.73
CA ALA A 166 -9.60 -11.07 18.72
C ALA A 166 -10.17 -10.13 17.64
N LEU A 167 -9.61 -10.19 16.44
CA LEU A 167 -10.09 -9.45 15.28
C LEU A 167 -10.72 -10.41 14.29
N LEU A 168 -11.98 -10.16 13.93
CA LEU A 168 -12.72 -10.90 12.91
C LEU A 168 -12.99 -9.96 11.73
N THR A 169 -12.69 -10.38 10.51
CA THR A 169 -13.13 -9.62 9.34
C THR A 169 -14.65 -9.70 9.21
N PRO A 170 -15.33 -8.61 8.84
CA PRO A 170 -16.74 -8.67 8.51
C PRO A 170 -16.95 -9.62 7.32
N SER A 171 -18.10 -10.28 7.25
CA SER A 171 -18.50 -10.90 5.98
C SER A 171 -18.82 -9.79 5.00
N PRO A 172 -18.10 -9.67 3.87
CA PRO A 172 -18.50 -8.71 2.84
C PRO A 172 -19.93 -9.06 2.38
N PRO A 173 -20.72 -8.10 1.87
CA PRO A 173 -22.15 -8.30 1.56
C PRO A 173 -22.46 -9.47 0.61
N ARG A 174 -21.44 -10.03 -0.05
CA ARG A 174 -21.54 -11.08 -1.06
C ARG A 174 -20.60 -12.27 -0.84
N SER A 175 -19.91 -12.37 0.30
CA SER A 175 -19.17 -13.58 0.72
C SER A 175 -19.32 -13.76 2.23
N THR A 176 -19.55 -15.00 2.65
CA THR A 176 -19.63 -15.35 4.07
C THR A 176 -18.26 -15.73 4.65
N ASP A 177 -17.21 -15.79 3.83
CA ASP A 177 -15.87 -16.14 4.29
C ASP A 177 -15.27 -15.01 5.13
N LYS A 178 -14.62 -15.41 6.22
CA LYS A 178 -13.96 -14.52 7.17
C LYS A 178 -12.55 -15.02 7.46
N ALA A 179 -11.73 -14.12 7.99
CA ALA A 179 -10.55 -14.48 8.74
C ALA A 179 -10.68 -13.98 10.18
N SER A 180 -10.10 -14.73 11.11
CA SER A 180 -9.89 -14.30 12.48
C SER A 180 -8.41 -14.27 12.82
N VAL A 181 -8.03 -13.29 13.63
CA VAL A 181 -6.67 -13.07 14.12
C VAL A 181 -6.75 -12.97 15.65
N LEU A 182 -5.97 -13.79 16.33
CA LEU A 182 -5.93 -13.86 17.79
C LEU A 182 -4.51 -13.57 18.30
N LEU A 183 -4.42 -12.63 19.23
CA LEU A 183 -3.24 -12.42 20.06
C LEU A 183 -3.62 -12.68 21.52
N GLU A 184 -2.80 -13.49 22.19
CA GLU A 184 -2.97 -13.76 23.62
C GLU A 184 -2.62 -12.53 24.47
N PRO A 185 -3.20 -12.39 25.67
CA PRO A 185 -2.78 -11.36 26.62
C PRO A 185 -1.27 -11.44 26.90
N GLY A 186 -0.64 -10.29 27.14
CA GLY A 186 0.80 -10.19 27.37
C GLY A 186 1.64 -10.26 26.09
N THR A 187 1.03 -10.37 24.91
CA THR A 187 1.77 -10.28 23.64
C THR A 187 2.39 -8.89 23.51
N ARG A 188 3.72 -8.83 23.42
CA ARG A 188 4.48 -7.60 23.16
C ARG A 188 4.57 -7.33 21.68
N LEU A 189 4.19 -6.12 21.27
CA LEU A 189 4.29 -5.63 19.91
C LEU A 189 5.59 -4.85 19.75
N LEU A 190 6.43 -5.26 18.80
CA LEU A 190 7.75 -4.66 18.58
C LEU A 190 7.86 -4.15 17.15
N ASP A 191 8.51 -3.01 16.96
CA ASP A 191 8.87 -2.52 15.64
C ASP A 191 10.10 -3.27 15.06
N ARG A 192 10.57 -2.83 13.89
CA ARG A 192 11.72 -3.45 13.19
C ARG A 192 13.04 -3.30 13.93
N ASP A 193 13.16 -2.31 14.81
CA ASP A 193 14.34 -2.08 15.64
C ASP A 193 14.24 -2.84 16.98
N GLY A 194 13.15 -3.58 17.20
CA GLY A 194 12.87 -4.28 18.46
C GLY A 194 12.36 -3.36 19.56
N LYS A 195 11.95 -2.13 19.25
CA LYS A 195 11.39 -1.21 20.24
C LYS A 195 9.90 -1.48 20.43
N PRO A 196 9.37 -1.30 21.65
CA PRO A 196 7.95 -1.41 21.91
C PRO A 196 7.08 -0.48 21.04
N VAL A 197 5.97 -1.01 20.55
CA VAL A 197 4.87 -0.24 19.97
C VAL A 197 3.77 -0.13 21.02
N ALA A 198 3.66 1.05 21.63
CA ALA A 198 2.85 1.28 22.83
C ALA A 198 1.67 2.24 22.60
N GLY A 199 0.80 2.35 23.59
CA GLY A 199 -0.33 3.28 23.61
C GLY A 199 -1.57 2.71 22.92
N ALA A 200 -2.34 3.58 22.24
CA ALA A 200 -3.43 3.12 21.38
C ALA A 200 -2.84 2.51 20.10
N VAL A 201 -3.05 1.21 19.92
CA VAL A 201 -2.55 0.43 18.78
C VAL A 201 -3.73 -0.09 17.97
N THR A 202 -3.72 0.18 16.67
CA THR A 202 -4.72 -0.34 15.74
C THR A 202 -4.16 -1.54 15.02
N LEU A 203 -4.83 -2.69 15.15
CA LEU A 203 -4.60 -3.88 14.36
C LEU A 203 -5.56 -3.87 13.17
N THR A 204 -5.03 -4.04 11.97
CA THR A 204 -5.80 -4.21 10.75
C THR A 204 -5.53 -5.59 10.16
N THR A 205 -6.55 -6.15 9.53
CA THR A 205 -6.41 -7.40 8.77
C THR A 205 -7.16 -7.29 7.45
N VAL A 206 -6.53 -7.75 6.37
CA VAL A 206 -7.17 -7.89 5.06
C VAL A 206 -7.09 -9.36 4.66
N TYR A 207 -8.25 -9.98 4.53
CA TYR A 207 -8.38 -11.35 4.09
C TYR A 207 -8.77 -11.41 2.61
N THR A 208 -8.07 -12.24 1.84
CA THR A 208 -8.41 -12.58 0.46
C THR A 208 -8.87 -14.03 0.40
N ASN A 209 -10.13 -14.27 0.01
CA ASN A 209 -10.65 -15.61 -0.23
C ASN A 209 -10.36 -16.09 -1.66
N ALA A 210 -10.42 -17.41 -1.85
CA ALA A 210 -10.18 -18.07 -3.13
C ALA A 210 -11.46 -18.66 -3.76
N ARG A 211 -12.63 -18.03 -3.54
CA ARG A 211 -13.88 -18.45 -4.21
C ARG A 211 -13.98 -17.97 -5.66
N GLU A 212 -13.30 -16.88 -5.97
CA GLU A 212 -13.16 -16.30 -7.31
C GLU A 212 -11.65 -16.06 -7.57
N PRO A 213 -11.21 -15.89 -8.83
CA PRO A 213 -9.82 -15.57 -9.12
C PRO A 213 -9.37 -14.29 -8.39
N ALA A 214 -8.47 -14.45 -7.42
CA ALA A 214 -8.07 -13.37 -6.52
C ALA A 214 -6.53 -13.21 -6.40
N THR A 215 -5.75 -13.90 -7.23
CA THR A 215 -4.29 -13.80 -7.20
C THR A 215 -3.77 -12.40 -7.54
N SER A 216 -4.52 -11.60 -8.30
CA SER A 216 -4.23 -10.18 -8.52
C SER A 216 -4.35 -9.33 -7.24
N GLN A 217 -5.00 -9.85 -6.20
CA GLN A 217 -5.19 -9.19 -4.91
C GLN A 217 -4.08 -9.53 -3.90
N VAL A 218 -3.06 -10.30 -4.28
CA VAL A 218 -1.88 -10.49 -3.42
C VAL A 218 -0.68 -9.75 -4.02
N PRO A 219 0.34 -9.39 -3.22
CA PRO A 219 1.52 -8.70 -3.73
C PRO A 219 2.14 -9.45 -4.92
N GLY A 220 2.58 -8.73 -5.94
CA GLY A 220 3.14 -9.34 -7.16
C GLY A 220 2.14 -10.09 -8.05
N GLY A 221 0.84 -10.10 -7.74
CA GLY A 221 -0.20 -10.68 -8.60
C GLY A 221 -0.10 -12.20 -8.76
N GLY A 222 0.40 -12.91 -7.75
CA GLY A 222 0.66 -14.35 -7.80
C GLY A 222 2.03 -14.73 -8.38
N ARG A 223 2.90 -13.75 -8.67
CA ARG A 223 4.34 -13.97 -8.93
C ARG A 223 5.14 -13.50 -7.72
N LEU A 224 5.86 -14.42 -7.10
CA LEU A 224 6.70 -14.18 -5.94
C LEU A 224 8.14 -13.95 -6.42
N PHE A 225 8.57 -12.70 -6.42
CA PHE A 225 9.92 -12.28 -6.79
C PHE A 225 10.83 -12.23 -5.56
N SER A 226 12.15 -12.36 -5.76
CA SER A 226 13.14 -12.21 -4.68
C SER A 226 12.81 -13.07 -3.45
N VAL A 227 12.48 -14.34 -3.69
CA VAL A 227 12.12 -15.27 -2.62
C VAL A 227 13.37 -15.63 -1.84
N LYS A 228 13.43 -15.22 -0.57
CA LYS A 228 14.50 -15.59 0.34
C LYS A 228 14.33 -17.05 0.74
N SER A 229 15.34 -17.88 0.49
CA SER A 229 15.40 -19.26 0.95
C SER A 229 15.67 -19.33 2.45
N ARG A 230 15.46 -20.51 3.04
CA ARG A 230 15.65 -20.71 4.50
C ARG A 230 17.09 -20.48 4.98
N ASP A 231 18.08 -20.61 4.10
CA ASP A 231 19.49 -20.30 4.36
C ASP A 231 19.82 -18.79 4.21
N GLY A 232 18.81 -17.98 3.91
CA GLY A 232 18.92 -16.53 3.81
C GLY A 232 19.35 -15.98 2.46
N ARG A 233 19.64 -16.84 1.48
CA ARG A 233 19.94 -16.43 0.09
C ARG A 233 18.67 -15.99 -0.63
N ILE A 234 18.83 -15.14 -1.65
CA ILE A 234 17.70 -14.76 -2.51
C ILE A 234 17.71 -15.70 -3.72
N ASN A 235 16.61 -16.40 -3.94
CA ASN A 235 16.41 -17.17 -5.16
C ASN A 235 16.28 -16.21 -6.36
N PRO A 236 17.14 -16.33 -7.39
CA PRO A 236 17.03 -15.49 -8.58
C PRO A 236 15.73 -15.75 -9.36
N ASP A 237 15.20 -16.98 -9.31
CA ASP A 237 14.05 -17.37 -10.11
C ASP A 237 12.74 -17.09 -9.35
N PRO A 238 11.78 -16.37 -9.96
CA PRO A 238 10.50 -16.13 -9.34
C PRO A 238 9.67 -17.41 -9.25
N LEU A 239 8.83 -17.50 -8.22
CA LEU A 239 7.81 -18.55 -8.12
C LEU A 239 6.47 -18.03 -8.66
N ARG A 240 5.70 -18.90 -9.29
CA ARG A 240 4.31 -18.63 -9.71
C ARG A 240 3.35 -19.44 -8.85
N VAL A 241 2.30 -18.79 -8.36
CA VAL A 241 1.16 -19.44 -7.71
C VAL A 241 0.40 -20.30 -8.72
N LEU A 242 0.29 -21.60 -8.44
CA LEU A 242 -0.49 -22.56 -9.21
C LEU A 242 -1.94 -22.63 -8.72
N SER A 243 -2.11 -22.60 -7.40
CA SER A 243 -3.40 -22.63 -6.72
C SER A 243 -3.26 -21.90 -5.40
N MET A 244 -4.22 -21.02 -5.09
CA MET A 244 -4.25 -20.22 -3.86
C MET A 244 -5.42 -20.68 -3.00
N ALA A 245 -5.18 -20.92 -1.72
CA ALA A 245 -6.22 -21.25 -0.75
C ALA A 245 -6.78 -19.99 -0.06
N GLY A 246 -5.95 -18.97 0.11
CA GLY A 246 -6.32 -17.66 0.64
C GLY A 246 -5.09 -16.84 1.05
N SER A 247 -5.31 -15.61 1.50
CA SER A 247 -4.26 -14.77 2.08
C SER A 247 -4.76 -13.95 3.25
N VAL A 248 -3.89 -13.60 4.18
CA VAL A 248 -4.14 -12.62 5.23
C VAL A 248 -3.01 -11.58 5.27
N THR A 249 -3.35 -10.30 5.22
CA THR A 249 -2.42 -9.20 5.49
C THR A 249 -2.65 -8.72 6.90
N LEU A 250 -1.61 -8.75 7.73
CA LEU A 250 -1.61 -8.25 9.09
C LEU A 250 -0.79 -6.96 9.15
N GLU A 251 -1.35 -5.93 9.76
CA GLU A 251 -0.64 -4.68 10.04
C GLU A 251 -1.09 -4.15 11.40
N SER A 252 -0.16 -3.61 12.17
CA SER A 252 -0.46 -3.02 13.46
C SER A 252 0.37 -1.77 13.66
N TYR A 253 -0.24 -0.68 14.14
CA TYR A 253 0.44 0.59 14.31
C TYR A 253 -0.11 1.40 15.49
N SER A 254 0.76 2.19 16.13
CA SER A 254 0.35 3.12 17.19
C SER A 254 -0.34 4.38 16.63
N SER A 255 -0.93 5.19 17.49
CA SER A 255 -1.45 6.53 17.12
C SER A 255 -0.42 7.47 16.48
N ALA A 256 0.88 7.23 16.68
CA ALA A 256 1.97 7.96 16.04
C ALA A 256 2.43 7.30 14.72
N TYR A 257 1.71 6.28 14.24
CA TYR A 257 2.01 5.48 13.06
C TYR A 257 3.36 4.75 13.11
N GLN A 258 3.84 4.44 14.32
CA GLN A 258 4.92 3.47 14.51
C GLN A 258 4.37 2.08 14.21
N LEU A 259 4.94 1.40 13.21
CA LEU A 259 4.50 0.08 12.76
C LEU A 259 5.10 -1.02 13.63
N ALA A 260 4.24 -1.90 14.14
CA ALA A 260 4.67 -3.18 14.69
C ALA A 260 5.10 -4.09 13.53
N TYR A 261 6.17 -4.82 13.75
CA TYR A 261 6.74 -5.78 12.82
C TYR A 261 6.70 -7.19 13.37
N SER A 262 6.96 -7.38 14.67
CA SER A 262 6.94 -8.70 15.31
C SER A 262 6.14 -8.71 16.61
N SER A 263 5.79 -9.92 17.04
CA SER A 263 5.15 -10.21 18.32
C SER A 263 5.98 -11.17 19.17
N SER A 264 5.98 -11.00 20.48
CA SER A 264 6.70 -11.92 21.40
C SER A 264 6.00 -13.27 21.59
N LEU A 265 4.70 -13.32 21.34
CA LEU A 265 3.88 -14.54 21.36
C LEU A 265 3.30 -14.78 19.96
N PRO A 266 2.97 -16.03 19.58
CA PRO A 266 2.39 -16.32 18.28
C PRO A 266 1.04 -15.63 18.05
N ILE A 267 0.87 -15.09 16.85
CA ILE A 267 -0.39 -14.62 16.30
C ILE A 267 -1.06 -15.81 15.62
N VAL A 268 -2.24 -16.21 16.11
CA VAL A 268 -3.00 -17.31 15.50
C VAL A 268 -3.97 -16.74 14.48
N CYS A 269 -3.91 -17.24 13.25
CA CYS A 269 -4.80 -16.85 12.18
C CYS A 269 -5.65 -18.05 11.74
N TYR A 270 -6.95 -17.81 11.58
CA TYR A 270 -7.88 -18.72 10.92
C TYR A 270 -8.42 -18.04 9.68
N MET A 271 -8.41 -18.73 8.55
CA MET A 271 -9.01 -18.26 7.31
C MET A 271 -10.04 -19.28 6.84
N ASP A 272 -11.28 -18.87 6.61
CA ASP A 272 -12.24 -19.71 5.89
C ASP A 272 -11.65 -20.14 4.55
N LEU A 273 -11.91 -21.38 4.14
CA LEU A 273 -11.44 -21.93 2.88
C LEU A 273 -12.62 -22.26 1.96
N ASN A 274 -12.37 -22.14 0.66
CA ASN A 274 -13.24 -22.70 -0.35
C ASN A 274 -13.01 -24.23 -0.41
N PRO A 275 -14.00 -25.08 -0.10
CA PRO A 275 -13.82 -26.53 -0.15
C PRO A 275 -13.57 -27.05 -1.58
N ALA A 276 -13.85 -26.26 -2.61
CA ALA A 276 -13.52 -26.59 -3.99
C ALA A 276 -12.06 -26.26 -4.37
N THR A 277 -11.26 -25.65 -3.49
CA THR A 277 -9.85 -25.36 -3.76
C THR A 277 -9.10 -26.67 -4.00
N ILE A 278 -8.41 -26.76 -5.14
CA ILE A 278 -7.63 -27.93 -5.52
C ILE A 278 -6.21 -27.83 -4.95
N ASN A 279 -5.78 -28.88 -4.27
CA ASN A 279 -4.40 -29.07 -3.89
C ASN A 279 -3.58 -29.43 -5.13
N ALA A 280 -2.68 -28.54 -5.54
CA ALA A 280 -1.91 -28.69 -6.78
C ALA A 280 -0.92 -29.87 -6.76
N GLN A 281 -0.58 -30.42 -5.58
CA GLN A 281 0.30 -31.58 -5.47
C GLN A 281 -0.44 -32.90 -5.64
N THR A 282 -1.68 -32.97 -5.14
CA THR A 282 -2.48 -34.22 -5.13
C THR A 282 -3.56 -34.26 -6.19
N GLY A 283 -3.92 -33.11 -6.79
CA GLY A 283 -4.96 -32.98 -7.80
C GLY A 283 -6.40 -33.11 -7.25
N ARG A 284 -6.58 -33.26 -5.93
CA ARG A 284 -7.90 -33.36 -5.29
C ARG A 284 -8.28 -32.08 -4.53
N PRO A 285 -9.58 -31.86 -4.25
CA PRO A 285 -10.00 -30.82 -3.32
C PRO A 285 -9.33 -30.97 -1.95
N ILE A 286 -9.10 -29.83 -1.29
CA ILE A 286 -8.57 -29.79 0.07
C ILE A 286 -9.52 -30.44 1.07
N GLN A 287 -8.95 -31.06 2.10
CA GLN A 287 -9.69 -31.67 3.20
C GLN A 287 -8.96 -31.46 4.53
N PRO A 288 -9.64 -31.68 5.69
CA PRO A 288 -9.00 -31.58 6.99
C PRO A 288 -7.76 -32.48 7.10
N GLY A 289 -6.70 -31.95 7.71
CA GLY A 289 -5.39 -32.60 7.82
C GLY A 289 -4.43 -32.28 6.67
N ASP A 290 -4.89 -31.70 5.56
CA ASP A 290 -4.01 -31.26 4.49
C ASP A 290 -3.11 -30.10 4.97
N SER A 291 -1.83 -30.14 4.56
CA SER A 291 -0.88 -29.05 4.76
C SER A 291 -0.83 -28.17 3.50
N ILE A 292 -0.99 -26.86 3.66
CA ILE A 292 -0.90 -25.90 2.54
C ILE A 292 0.33 -25.02 2.75
N PRO A 293 1.26 -24.95 1.77
CA PRO A 293 2.44 -24.10 1.88
C PRO A 293 2.07 -22.63 2.11
N LEU A 294 2.92 -21.93 2.86
CA LEU A 294 2.71 -20.55 3.25
C LEU A 294 3.91 -19.71 2.85
N TYR A 295 3.64 -18.52 2.32
CA TYR A 295 4.65 -17.53 1.98
C TYR A 295 4.31 -16.20 2.63
N SER A 296 5.29 -15.52 3.21
CA SER A 296 5.13 -14.16 3.69
C SER A 296 5.78 -13.15 2.74
N TYR A 297 5.21 -11.94 2.69
CA TYR A 297 5.73 -10.80 1.95
C TYR A 297 5.96 -9.62 2.89
N ASP A 298 7.18 -9.12 2.89
CA ASP A 298 7.58 -7.91 3.60
C ASP A 298 7.53 -6.71 2.65
N ALA A 299 6.61 -5.77 2.89
CA ALA A 299 6.43 -4.59 2.06
C ALA A 299 7.60 -3.58 2.13
N VAL A 300 8.41 -3.62 3.19
CA VAL A 300 9.58 -2.74 3.37
C VAL A 300 10.76 -3.26 2.57
N THR A 301 11.12 -4.53 2.77
CA THR A 301 12.25 -5.15 2.04
C THR A 301 11.86 -5.59 0.63
N ARG A 302 10.55 -5.73 0.37
CA ARG A 302 9.94 -6.25 -0.86
C ARG A 302 10.36 -7.68 -1.17
N GLN A 303 10.58 -8.47 -0.13
CA GLN A 303 11.02 -9.86 -0.26
C GLN A 303 9.90 -10.81 0.14
N TRP A 304 9.84 -11.91 -0.59
CA TRP A 304 9.03 -13.07 -0.23
C TRP A 304 9.89 -14.05 0.56
N GLN A 305 9.27 -14.85 1.42
CA GLN A 305 9.96 -15.98 2.06
C GLN A 305 8.98 -17.10 2.40
N PRO A 306 9.43 -18.37 2.38
CA PRO A 306 8.62 -19.49 2.81
C PRO A 306 8.49 -19.49 4.33
N GLU A 307 7.30 -19.79 4.81
CA GLU A 307 6.98 -19.91 6.23
C GLU A 307 6.70 -21.37 6.61
N LYS A 308 6.45 -21.62 7.90
CA LYS A 308 5.88 -22.89 8.34
C LYS A 308 4.46 -23.01 7.76
N ALA A 309 4.20 -24.12 7.08
CA ALA A 309 2.87 -24.41 6.56
C ALA A 309 1.86 -24.57 7.71
N GLY A 310 0.68 -24.00 7.51
CA GLY A 310 -0.51 -24.26 8.31
C GLY A 310 -1.26 -25.50 7.86
N ILE A 311 -2.34 -25.81 8.56
CA ILE A 311 -3.10 -27.06 8.42
C ILE A 311 -4.56 -26.72 8.14
N VAL A 312 -5.20 -27.49 7.26
CA VAL A 312 -6.64 -27.43 7.05
C VAL A 312 -7.36 -28.12 8.21
N THR A 313 -8.30 -27.43 8.84
CA THR A 313 -9.12 -27.94 9.94
C THR A 313 -10.60 -27.77 9.63
N ARG A 314 -11.47 -28.25 10.52
CA ARG A 314 -12.90 -27.90 10.53
C ARG A 314 -13.18 -26.95 11.68
N SER A 315 -13.89 -25.89 11.39
CA SER A 315 -14.44 -24.99 12.40
C SER A 315 -15.58 -25.66 13.18
N LEU A 316 -15.97 -25.06 14.31
CA LEU A 316 -17.11 -25.52 15.10
C LEU A 316 -18.43 -25.54 14.32
N VAL A 317 -18.56 -24.67 13.31
CA VAL A 317 -19.74 -24.59 12.42
C VAL A 317 -19.57 -25.44 11.15
N GLY A 318 -18.55 -26.31 11.10
CA GLY A 318 -18.34 -27.31 10.05
C GLY A 318 -17.66 -26.81 8.78
N ARG A 319 -17.24 -25.54 8.71
CA ARG A 319 -16.53 -24.96 7.55
C ARG A 319 -15.07 -25.41 7.55
N LEU A 320 -14.45 -25.48 6.36
CA LEU A 320 -13.00 -25.67 6.27
C LEU A 320 -12.30 -24.37 6.61
N GLU A 321 -11.28 -24.45 7.47
CA GLU A 321 -10.44 -23.32 7.84
C GLU A 321 -8.96 -23.68 7.65
N TYR A 322 -8.15 -22.69 7.31
CA TYR A 322 -6.70 -22.79 7.39
C TYR A 322 -6.23 -22.19 8.71
N GLN A 323 -5.60 -23.01 9.54
CA GLN A 323 -5.04 -22.58 10.81
C GLN A 323 -3.52 -22.44 10.69
N VAL A 324 -3.00 -21.28 11.08
CA VAL A 324 -1.56 -21.00 11.12
C VAL A 324 -1.20 -20.11 12.32
N SER A 325 -0.01 -20.33 12.87
CA SER A 325 0.62 -19.43 13.84
C SER A 325 1.81 -18.71 13.21
N VAL A 326 1.83 -17.39 13.29
CA VAL A 326 2.89 -16.51 12.76
C VAL A 326 3.37 -15.56 13.86
N ASP A 327 4.47 -14.86 13.65
CA ASP A 327 5.10 -13.98 14.66
C ASP A 327 5.37 -12.56 14.14
N ARG A 328 4.91 -12.25 12.92
CA ARG A 328 5.15 -10.98 12.26
C ARG A 328 3.90 -10.39 11.62
N PHE A 329 3.86 -9.08 11.54
CA PHE A 329 2.80 -8.30 10.89
C PHE A 329 3.16 -8.11 9.41
N LEU A 330 2.86 -9.14 8.62
CA LEU A 330 3.17 -9.22 7.18
C LEU A 330 1.94 -9.63 6.37
N THR A 331 2.11 -9.69 5.05
CA THR A 331 1.15 -10.40 4.19
C THR A 331 1.54 -11.87 4.08
N TYR A 332 0.61 -12.77 4.33
CA TYR A 332 0.77 -14.22 4.26
C TYR A 332 -0.16 -14.80 3.19
N VAL A 333 0.38 -15.62 2.30
CA VAL A 333 -0.36 -16.26 1.20
C VAL A 333 -0.21 -17.77 1.31
N ALA A 334 -1.35 -18.46 1.52
CA ALA A 334 -1.42 -19.92 1.52
C ALA A 334 -1.64 -20.40 0.08
N ALA A 335 -0.61 -20.97 -0.54
CA ALA A 335 -0.62 -21.31 -1.95
C ALA A 335 0.38 -22.39 -2.30
N TRP A 336 0.07 -23.16 -3.34
CA TRP A 336 1.03 -24.01 -4.03
C TRP A 336 1.70 -23.23 -5.15
N THR A 337 3.02 -23.37 -5.28
CA THR A 337 3.81 -22.66 -6.27
C THR A 337 4.68 -23.60 -7.09
N ALA A 338 5.09 -23.15 -8.27
CA ALA A 338 6.17 -23.76 -9.05
C ALA A 338 7.15 -22.67 -9.55
N PRO A 339 8.37 -23.02 -9.96
CA PRO A 339 9.25 -22.10 -10.67
C PRO A 339 8.53 -21.49 -11.87
N ALA A 340 8.62 -20.18 -12.01
CA ALA A 340 8.14 -19.49 -13.19
C ALA A 340 9.21 -19.62 -14.29
N CYS A 341 9.30 -20.78 -14.94
CA CYS A 341 10.17 -20.92 -16.12
C CYS A 341 9.65 -19.99 -17.23
N ASP A 342 10.54 -19.24 -17.88
CA ASP A 342 10.24 -18.40 -19.05
C ASP A 342 9.95 -19.20 -20.34
N ASN A 343 9.91 -20.53 -20.24
CA ASN A 343 9.61 -21.41 -21.38
C ASN A 343 8.10 -21.62 -21.54
N ASP A 344 7.34 -20.55 -21.75
CA ASP A 344 6.21 -20.69 -22.66
C ASP A 344 6.82 -20.80 -24.06
N PRO A 345 6.54 -21.86 -24.84
CA PRO A 345 6.97 -21.86 -26.23
C PRO A 345 6.28 -20.69 -26.90
N VAL A 346 7.07 -19.67 -27.27
CA VAL A 346 6.70 -18.74 -28.32
C VAL A 346 6.26 -19.63 -29.47
N ALA A 347 4.96 -19.67 -29.74
CA ALA A 347 4.43 -20.34 -30.90
C ALA A 347 5.05 -19.63 -32.11
N SER A 348 6.17 -20.17 -32.60
CA SER A 348 6.76 -19.78 -33.86
C SER A 348 5.75 -20.21 -34.91
N VAL A 349 4.91 -19.26 -35.32
CA VAL A 349 4.07 -19.42 -36.51
C VAL A 349 5.04 -19.54 -37.68
N SER A 350 5.39 -20.77 -38.05
CA SER A 350 6.06 -21.02 -39.32
C SER A 350 5.04 -20.69 -40.42
N ARG A 351 5.13 -19.50 -41.00
CA ARG A 351 4.47 -19.24 -42.28
C ARG A 351 5.14 -20.13 -43.31
N ARG A 352 4.49 -21.23 -43.68
CA ARG A 352 4.78 -21.91 -44.95
C ARG A 352 4.45 -20.90 -46.06
N PRO A 353 5.38 -20.60 -46.99
CA PRO A 353 5.00 -19.93 -48.21
C PRO A 353 4.05 -20.86 -48.98
N ALA A 354 2.89 -20.34 -49.35
CA ALA A 354 2.03 -20.99 -50.33
C ALA A 354 2.77 -20.97 -51.68
N ASN A 355 2.62 -22.08 -52.41
CA ASN A 355 3.18 -22.35 -53.73
C ASN A 355 3.05 -21.19 -54.73
#